data_AF-A0A7W7WCP3-F1
#
_entry.id   AF-A0A7W7WCP3-F1
#
_cell.length_a   1.000
_cell.length_b   1.000
_cell.length_c   1.000
_cell.angle_alpha   90.00
_cell.angle_beta   90.00
_cell.angle_gamma   90.00
#
_symmetry.space_group_name_H-M   'P 1'
#
loop_
_entity.id
_entity.type
_entity.pdbx_description
1 polymer ?
#
loop_
_entity_poly.entity_id
_entity_poly.type
_entity_poly.pdbx_seq_one_letter_code
_entity_poly.pdbx_strand_id
1 'polypeptide(L)'
;MDLLWKAYLRRFDQEHFHRFAKVYLGMARAHLSSAQATDRWMHLIMAAYAQLRLASPHVDDLRRPWHPRPEPGRPLSPYRVRLGFRRLRAKLGTPAGSPKLTRPGPGRPKGSRNRPKDKRPPYRKTVTTGNEHRE
;
A
#
# COMPACT_ATOMS: atom_id res chain seq x y z
N MET A 1 15.42 -11.43 29.17
CA MET A 1 14.62 -10.24 29.59
C MET A 1 14.78 -9.05 28.64
N ASP A 2 16.01 -8.63 28.32
CA ASP A 2 16.26 -7.45 27.45
C ASP A 2 15.66 -7.56 26.02
N LEU A 3 15.73 -8.74 25.38
CA LEU A 3 15.13 -8.96 24.04
C LEU A 3 13.59 -8.86 24.04
N LEU A 4 12.92 -9.39 25.06
CA LEU A 4 11.45 -9.33 25.18
C LEU A 4 10.97 -7.89 25.37
N TRP A 5 11.67 -7.12 26.19
CA TRP A 5 11.40 -5.70 26.38
C TRP A 5 11.59 -4.89 25.09
N LYS A 6 12.71 -5.09 24.39
CA LYS A 6 12.97 -4.45 23.08
C LYS A 6 11.93 -4.83 22.04
N ALA A 7 11.53 -6.11 21.97
CA ALA A 7 10.47 -6.57 21.06
C ALA A 7 9.13 -5.92 21.39
N TYR A 8 8.79 -5.79 22.67
CA TYR A 8 7.57 -5.12 23.12
C TYR A 8 7.53 -3.65 22.66
N LEU A 9 8.63 -2.91 22.82
CA LEU A 9 8.72 -1.52 22.32
C LEU A 9 8.58 -1.42 20.80
N ARG A 10 9.01 -2.43 20.04
CA ARG A 10 8.88 -2.49 18.58
C ARG A 10 7.46 -2.78 18.09
N ARG A 11 6.56 -3.26 18.95
CA ARG A 11 5.14 -3.47 18.59
C ARG A 11 4.51 -2.22 17.98
N PHE A 12 4.88 -1.05 18.48
CA PHE A 12 4.32 0.22 18.01
C PHE A 12 4.74 0.57 16.57
N ASP A 13 5.76 -0.08 16.02
CA ASP A 13 6.13 0.05 14.61
C ASP A 13 5.02 -0.48 13.68
N GLN A 14 4.21 -1.46 14.12
CA GLN A 14 3.04 -1.93 13.37
C GLN A 14 1.99 -0.81 13.24
N GLU A 15 1.76 -0.06 14.30
CA GLU A 15 0.72 0.98 14.33
C GLU A 15 1.14 2.19 13.49
N HIS A 16 2.44 2.51 13.53
CA HIS A 16 3.05 3.46 12.61
C HIS A 16 2.90 3.02 11.15
N PHE A 17 3.15 1.74 10.85
CA PHE A 17 2.94 1.20 9.50
C PHE A 17 1.47 1.32 9.09
N HIS A 18 0.51 0.91 9.93
CA HIS A 18 -0.92 0.95 9.62
C HIS A 18 -1.39 2.38 9.36
N ARG A 19 -0.99 3.33 10.20
CA ARG A 19 -1.29 4.76 10.01
C ARG A 19 -0.69 5.28 8.71
N PHE A 20 0.58 4.99 8.46
CA PHE A 20 1.26 5.43 7.24
C PHE A 20 0.62 4.85 5.97
N ALA A 21 0.35 3.55 5.95
CA ALA A 21 -0.20 2.83 4.81
C ALA A 21 -1.61 3.34 4.46
N LYS A 22 -2.47 3.54 5.46
CA LYS A 22 -3.82 4.07 5.26
C LYS A 22 -3.80 5.51 4.74
N VAL A 23 -3.01 6.39 5.35
CA VAL A 23 -3.00 7.82 5.04
C VAL A 23 -2.27 8.11 3.73
N TYR A 24 -1.09 7.54 3.54
CA TYR A 24 -0.22 7.92 2.44
C TYR A 24 -0.25 6.91 1.29
N LEU A 25 -0.23 5.60 1.56
CA LEU A 25 -0.20 4.59 0.50
C LEU A 25 -1.58 4.24 -0.06
N GLY A 26 -2.66 4.80 0.51
CA GLY A 26 -4.01 4.56 0.03
C GLY A 26 -4.52 3.15 0.33
N MET A 27 -3.96 2.46 1.33
CA MET A 27 -4.35 1.10 1.71
C MET A 27 -5.88 0.96 1.86
N ALA A 28 -6.55 1.93 2.49
CA ALA A 28 -7.99 1.94 2.70
C ALA A 28 -8.80 2.56 1.55
N ARG A 29 -8.15 3.05 0.48
CA ARG A 29 -8.81 3.74 -0.64
C ARG A 29 -9.25 2.77 -1.75
N ALA A 30 -8.77 1.53 -1.74
CA ALA A 30 -9.13 0.55 -2.76
C ALA A 30 -10.52 -0.05 -2.48
N HIS A 31 -11.46 0.16 -3.40
CA HIS A 31 -12.79 -0.46 -3.37
C HIS A 31 -12.74 -1.79 -4.13
N LEU A 32 -12.29 -2.84 -3.44
CA LEU A 32 -12.08 -4.15 -4.04
C LEU A 32 -13.22 -5.09 -3.66
N SER A 33 -13.74 -5.77 -4.67
CA SER A 33 -14.90 -6.62 -4.47
C SER A 33 -14.52 -8.04 -3.98
N SER A 34 -13.39 -8.63 -4.38
CA SER A 34 -13.01 -10.00 -4.00
C SER A 34 -11.87 -10.05 -2.98
N ALA A 35 -11.88 -11.04 -2.08
CA ALA A 35 -10.81 -11.28 -1.11
C ALA A 35 -9.43 -11.38 -1.79
N GLN A 36 -9.31 -12.20 -2.84
CA GLN A 36 -8.07 -12.32 -3.62
C GLN A 36 -7.58 -11.00 -4.24
N ALA A 37 -8.47 -10.04 -4.52
CA ALA A 37 -8.06 -8.72 -5.01
C ALA A 37 -7.51 -7.89 -3.85
N THR A 38 -8.15 -7.96 -2.68
CA THR A 38 -7.66 -7.35 -1.43
C THR A 38 -6.28 -7.89 -1.06
N ASP A 39 -6.04 -9.20 -1.16
CA ASP A 39 -4.72 -9.78 -0.85
C ASP A 39 -3.63 -9.26 -1.79
N ARG A 40 -3.91 -9.23 -3.10
CA ARG A 40 -3.00 -8.63 -4.09
C ARG A 40 -2.74 -7.15 -3.81
N TRP A 41 -3.77 -6.41 -3.40
CA TRP A 41 -3.61 -5.01 -3.02
C TRP A 41 -2.74 -4.85 -1.79
N MET A 42 -2.90 -5.71 -0.77
CA MET A 42 -2.03 -5.72 0.40
C MET A 42 -0.58 -6.03 0.02
N HIS A 43 -0.33 -6.98 -0.88
CA HIS A 43 1.02 -7.23 -1.40
C HIS A 43 1.63 -5.99 -2.08
N LEU A 44 0.84 -5.23 -2.86
CA LEU A 44 1.32 -3.99 -3.47
C LEU A 44 1.66 -2.91 -2.43
N ILE A 45 0.85 -2.77 -1.37
CA ILE A 45 1.14 -1.86 -0.26
C ILE A 45 2.44 -2.25 0.45
N MET A 46 2.64 -3.54 0.72
CA MET A 46 3.86 -4.04 1.35
C MET A 46 5.09 -3.82 0.47
N ALA A 47 5.00 -4.11 -0.83
CA ALA A 47 6.08 -3.85 -1.79
C ALA A 47 6.44 -2.37 -1.88
N ALA A 48 5.43 -1.48 -1.94
CA ALA A 48 5.66 -0.03 -1.94
C ALA A 48 6.32 0.45 -0.64
N TYR A 49 5.91 -0.07 0.51
CA TYR A 49 6.56 0.25 1.78
C TYR A 49 8.01 -0.24 1.83
N ALA A 50 8.28 -1.46 1.37
CA ALA A 50 9.63 -2.00 1.28
C ALA A 50 10.53 -1.16 0.35
N GLN A 51 10.02 -0.72 -0.81
CA GLN A 51 10.73 0.19 -1.71
C GLN A 51 11.11 1.51 -1.02
N LEU A 52 10.21 2.09 -0.23
CA LEU A 52 10.52 3.30 0.54
C LEU A 52 11.58 3.04 1.62
N ARG A 53 11.58 1.86 2.25
CA ARG A 53 12.61 1.50 3.25
C ARG A 53 13.98 1.34 2.60
N LEU A 54 14.05 0.67 1.45
CA LEU A 54 15.29 0.48 0.68
C LEU A 54 15.82 1.79 0.08
N ALA A 55 14.93 2.70 -0.30
CA ALA A 55 15.32 4.00 -0.84
C ALA A 55 15.75 5.02 0.22
N SER A 56 15.52 4.75 1.51
CA SER A 56 15.79 5.70 2.60
C SER A 56 17.20 6.32 2.58
N PRO A 57 18.30 5.56 2.40
CA PRO A 57 19.64 6.13 2.35
C PRO A 57 19.97 6.85 1.02
N HIS A 58 19.13 6.72 -0.01
CA HIS A 58 19.38 7.24 -1.35
C HIS A 58 18.57 8.49 -1.69
N VAL A 59 17.68 8.93 -0.78
CA VAL A 59 16.80 10.07 -1.00
C VAL A 59 17.30 11.29 -0.24
N ASP A 60 17.45 12.40 -0.96
CA ASP A 60 17.70 13.73 -0.37
C ASP A 60 16.52 14.14 0.54
N ASP A 61 16.80 14.62 1.76
CA ASP A 61 15.75 15.11 2.66
C ASP A 61 15.17 16.43 2.13
N LEU A 62 14.01 16.36 1.47
CA LEU A 62 13.25 17.52 0.97
C LEU A 62 12.50 18.25 2.10
N ARG A 63 13.22 18.53 3.18
CA ARG A 63 12.74 19.18 4.38
C ARG A 63 12.37 20.64 4.07
N ARG A 64 11.19 21.07 4.46
CA ARG A 64 10.84 22.50 4.45
C ARG A 64 11.53 23.21 5.62
N PRO A 65 11.83 24.51 5.53
CA PRO A 65 12.66 25.22 6.51
C PRO A 65 12.22 25.04 7.97
N TRP A 66 10.92 25.03 8.23
CA TRP A 66 10.29 24.91 9.56
C TRP A 66 10.16 23.48 10.08
N HIS A 67 10.46 22.44 9.28
CA HIS A 67 10.46 21.08 9.80
C HIS A 67 11.76 20.79 10.56
N PRO A 68 11.69 20.06 11.69
CA PRO A 68 12.88 19.72 12.46
C PRO A 68 13.85 18.87 11.63
N ARG A 69 15.15 19.11 11.83
CA ARG A 69 16.20 18.29 11.21
C ARG A 69 16.14 16.87 11.81
N PRO A 70 16.33 15.82 11.00
CA PRO A 70 16.45 14.48 11.54
C PRO A 70 17.72 14.38 12.39
N GLU A 71 17.68 13.53 13.43
CA GLU A 71 18.85 13.23 14.24
C GLU A 71 19.96 12.64 13.37
N PRO A 72 21.23 13.05 13.57
CA PRO A 72 22.36 12.44 12.86
C PRO A 72 22.36 10.92 13.01
N GLY A 73 22.58 10.20 11.92
CA GLY A 73 22.61 8.74 11.90
C GLY A 73 21.24 8.05 11.93
N ARG A 74 20.13 8.80 12.09
CA ARG A 74 18.79 8.22 12.07
C ARG A 74 18.22 8.17 10.64
N PRO A 75 17.67 7.02 10.19
CA PRO A 75 17.08 6.93 8.86
C PRO A 75 15.87 7.85 8.72
N LEU A 76 15.67 8.38 7.51
CA LEU A 76 14.50 9.20 7.19
C LEU A 76 13.21 8.40 7.39
N SER A 77 12.16 9.07 7.88
CA SER A 77 10.85 8.44 8.03
C SER A 77 10.25 8.08 6.66
N PRO A 78 9.42 7.02 6.56
CA PRO A 78 8.82 6.61 5.28
C PRO A 78 8.09 7.75 4.55
N TYR A 79 7.49 8.67 5.30
CA TYR A 79 6.88 9.88 4.75
C TYR A 79 7.88 10.82 4.09
N ARG A 80 9.02 11.10 4.73
CA ARG A 80 10.07 11.96 4.14
C ARG A 80 10.68 11.32 2.90
N VAL A 81 10.97 10.02 2.96
CA VAL A 81 11.49 9.28 1.81
C VAL A 81 10.51 9.36 0.63
N ARG A 82 9.21 9.15 0.88
CA ARG A 82 8.16 9.26 -0.15
C ARG A 82 8.17 10.61 -0.87
N LEU A 83 8.42 11.73 -0.16
CA LEU A 83 8.46 13.06 -0.78
C LEU A 83 9.60 13.18 -1.82
N GLY A 84 10.77 12.64 -1.51
CA GLY A 84 11.92 12.65 -2.42
C GLY A 84 11.98 11.46 -3.39
N PHE A 85 11.22 10.39 -3.14
CA PHE A 85 11.25 9.15 -3.92
C PHE A 85 10.98 9.38 -5.42
N ARG A 86 10.11 10.33 -5.77
CA ARG A 86 9.86 10.69 -7.17
C ARG A 86 11.13 11.21 -7.87
N ARG A 87 11.96 11.99 -7.18
CA ARG A 87 13.24 12.50 -7.72
C ARG A 87 14.25 11.37 -7.87
N LEU A 88 14.35 10.49 -6.88
CA LEU A 88 15.19 9.30 -6.95
C LEU A 88 14.77 8.41 -8.14
N ARG A 89 13.47 8.13 -8.30
CA ARG A 89 12.96 7.31 -9.40
C ARG A 89 13.30 7.89 -10.78
N ALA A 90 13.32 9.22 -10.92
CA ALA A 90 13.74 9.85 -12.16
C ALA A 90 15.23 9.62 -12.45
N LYS A 91 16.10 9.65 -11.42
CA LYS A 91 17.53 9.39 -11.54
C LYS A 91 17.84 7.91 -11.84
N LEU A 92 17.09 6.99 -11.25
CA LEU A 92 17.24 5.54 -11.46
C LEU A 92 16.77 5.07 -12.85
N GLY A 93 15.96 5.88 -13.53
CA GLY A 93 15.31 5.48 -14.79
C GLY A 93 14.21 4.43 -14.57
N THR A 94 13.87 3.71 -15.63
CA THR A 94 12.91 2.60 -15.59
C THR A 94 13.60 1.30 -15.99
N PRO A 95 13.44 0.20 -15.24
CA PRO A 95 13.91 -1.10 -15.69
C PRO A 95 13.03 -1.67 -16.82
N ALA A 96 11.89 -1.03 -17.11
CA ALA A 96 11.01 -1.46 -18.18
C ALA A 96 11.68 -1.23 -19.54
N GLY A 97 11.70 -2.27 -20.37
CA GLY A 97 12.11 -2.15 -21.77
C GLY A 97 11.18 -1.21 -22.55
N SER A 98 11.63 -0.83 -23.75
CA SER A 98 10.80 -0.03 -24.66
C SER A 98 9.46 -0.71 -24.92
N PRO A 99 8.35 0.04 -24.98
CA PRO A 99 7.06 -0.53 -25.33
C PRO A 99 7.14 -1.30 -26.64
N LYS A 100 6.49 -2.46 -26.70
CA LYS A 100 6.37 -3.20 -27.96
C LYS A 100 5.52 -2.37 -28.92
N LEU A 101 6.07 -2.07 -30.10
CA LEU A 101 5.32 -1.43 -31.18
C LEU A 101 4.14 -2.33 -31.55
N THR A 102 2.93 -1.78 -31.48
CA THR A 102 1.68 -2.47 -31.83
C THR A 102 0.77 -1.50 -32.57
N ARG A 103 -0.09 -2.04 -33.44
CA ARG A 103 -1.16 -1.25 -34.07
C ARG A 103 -2.37 -1.25 -33.14
N PRO A 104 -3.11 -0.14 -33.01
CA PRO A 104 -4.40 -0.15 -32.34
C PRO A 104 -5.24 -1.31 -32.91
N GLY A 105 -5.83 -2.12 -32.04
CA GLY A 105 -6.80 -3.12 -32.47
C GLY A 105 -8.00 -2.44 -33.17
N PRO A 106 -8.93 -3.20 -33.77
CA PRO A 106 -10.07 -2.69 -34.54
C PRO A 106 -11.08 -1.83 -33.74
N GLY A 107 -10.73 -1.46 -32.50
CA GLY A 107 -11.59 -0.74 -31.60
C GLY A 107 -12.76 -1.60 -31.16
N ARG A 108 -13.71 -0.94 -30.52
CA ARG A 108 -14.94 -1.57 -30.07
C ARG A 108 -15.94 -1.61 -31.24
N PRO A 109 -16.61 -2.73 -31.51
CA PRO A 109 -17.64 -2.79 -32.56
C PRO A 109 -18.70 -1.71 -32.34
N LYS A 110 -19.04 -1.01 -33.42
CA LYS A 110 -20.08 0.02 -33.42
C LYS A 110 -21.40 -0.59 -32.97
N GLY A 111 -22.10 0.10 -32.06
CA GLY A 111 -23.38 -0.37 -31.49
C GLY A 111 -23.27 -1.28 -30.26
N SER A 112 -22.07 -1.67 -29.83
CA SER A 112 -21.92 -2.44 -28.59
C SER A 112 -22.21 -1.58 -27.34
N ARG A 113 -22.98 -2.15 -26.41
CA ARG A 113 -23.37 -1.49 -25.15
C ARG A 113 -22.64 -2.13 -23.97
N ASN A 114 -22.23 -1.31 -22.98
CA ASN A 114 -21.69 -1.83 -21.73
C ASN A 114 -22.81 -2.54 -20.98
N ARG A 115 -22.56 -3.77 -20.53
CA ARG A 115 -23.46 -4.45 -19.60
C ARG A 115 -23.12 -4.00 -18.18
N PRO A 116 -24.11 -3.69 -17.34
CA PRO A 116 -23.89 -3.50 -15.91
C PRO A 116 -23.21 -4.74 -15.33
N LYS A 117 -22.30 -4.54 -14.37
CA LYS A 117 -21.71 -5.65 -13.62
C LYS A 117 -22.82 -6.34 -12.81
N ASP A 118 -22.78 -7.67 -12.76
CA ASP A 118 -23.73 -8.44 -11.95
C ASP A 118 -23.74 -7.96 -10.49
N LYS A 119 -24.94 -7.75 -9.95
CA LYS A 119 -25.11 -7.39 -8.55
C LYS A 119 -24.67 -8.59 -7.71
N ARG A 120 -23.81 -8.32 -6.73
CA ARG A 120 -23.46 -9.35 -5.75
C ARG A 120 -24.59 -9.52 -4.75
N PRO A 121 -24.89 -10.75 -4.30
CA PRO A 121 -25.91 -10.96 -3.29
C PRO A 121 -25.51 -10.20 -2.01
N PRO A 122 -26.49 -9.61 -1.30
CA PRO A 122 -26.21 -8.93 -0.05
C PRO A 122 -25.64 -9.92 0.97
N TYR A 123 -24.61 -9.49 1.71
CA TYR A 123 -24.10 -10.25 2.84
C TYR A 123 -25.18 -10.34 3.93
N ARG A 124 -25.63 -11.55 4.26
CA ARG A 124 -26.45 -11.83 5.45
C ARG A 124 -25.56 -12.41 6.54
N LYS A 125 -25.53 -11.77 7.70
CA LYS A 125 -24.93 -12.36 8.91
C LYS A 125 -25.77 -13.59 9.28
N THR A 126 -25.16 -14.76 9.36
CA THR A 126 -25.80 -15.93 9.98
C THR A 126 -25.82 -15.69 11.49
N VAL A 127 -27.00 -15.69 12.10
CA VAL A 127 -27.11 -15.73 13.56
C VAL A 127 -26.76 -17.15 13.98
N THR A 128 -25.64 -17.32 14.68
CA THR A 128 -25.34 -18.59 15.34
C THR A 128 -26.29 -18.71 16.53
N THR A 129 -27.34 -19.52 16.41
CA THR A 129 -28.14 -19.93 17.57
C THR A 129 -27.19 -20.69 18.50
N GLY A 130 -26.92 -20.12 19.67
CA GLY A 130 -26.15 -20.79 20.71
C GLY A 130 -26.89 -22.05 21.13
N ASN A 131 -26.20 -23.19 21.13
CA ASN A 131 -26.71 -24.39 21.78
C ASN A 131 -26.89 -24.08 23.27
N GLU A 132 -28.13 -24.00 23.71
CA GLU A 132 -28.48 -24.10 25.13
C GLU A 132 -28.03 -25.47 25.61
N HIS A 133 -26.98 -25.49 26.44
CA HIS A 133 -26.62 -26.65 27.24
C HIS A 133 -27.77 -26.90 28.23
N ARG A 134 -28.51 -27.99 28.02
CA ARG A 134 -29.52 -28.50 28.94
C ARG A 134 -28.79 -29.38 29.97
N GLU A 135 -28.78 -28.92 31.21
CA GLU A 135 -28.38 -29.69 32.41
C GLU A 135 -29.35 -30.83 32.70
#